data_AF-A0A662VBV4-F1
#
_entry.id   AF-A0A662VBV4-F1
#
_cell.length_a   1.000
_cell.length_b   1.000
_cell.length_c   1.000
_cell.angle_alpha   90.00
_cell.angle_beta   90.00
_cell.angle_gamma   90.00
#
_symmetry.space_group_name_H-M   'P 1'
#
loop_
_entity.id
_entity.type
_entity.pdbx_description
1 polymer ?
#
loop_
_entity_poly.entity_id
_entity_poly.type
_entity_poly.pdbx_seq_one_letter_code
_entity_poly.pdbx_strand_id
1 'polypeptide(L)' 'MVVEVVIENLTKIFPPNVVALRDIDLEIKPREFFVILGPSG' A
#
# COMPACT_ATOMS: atom_id res chain seq x y z
N MET A 1 -2.57 1.14 -23.52
CA MET A 1 -3.20 1.75 -22.33
C MET A 1 -2.12 2.10 -21.34
N VAL A 2 -2.26 3.25 -20.69
CA VAL A 2 -1.37 3.70 -19.62
C VAL A 2 -2.17 3.63 -18.32
N VAL A 3 -1.58 3.07 -17.26
CA VAL A 3 -2.30 2.76 -16.02
C VAL A 3 -1.66 3.54 -14.86
N GLU A 4 -2.51 4.03 -13.99
CA GLU A 4 -2.19 4.64 -12.70
C GLU A 4 -2.65 3.70 -11.57
N VAL A 5 -1.93 3.69 -10.46
CA VAL A 5 -2.32 2.91 -9.26
C VAL A 5 -2.59 3.88 -8.13
N VAL A 6 -3.78 3.77 -7.54
CA VAL A 6 -4.20 4.60 -6.40
C VAL A 6 -4.71 3.68 -5.28
N ILE A 7 -4.20 3.89 -4.08
CA ILE A 7 -4.62 3.27 -2.82
C ILE A 7 -4.99 4.41 -1.88
N GLU A 8 -6.20 4.35 -1.33
CA GLU A 8 -6.69 5.36 -0.39
C GLU A 8 -7.18 4.68 0.90
N ASN A 9 -6.74 5.20 2.04
CA ASN A 9 -7.16 4.81 3.39
C ASN A 9 -7.10 3.29 3.65
N LEU A 10 -6.10 2.59 3.10
CA LEU A 10 -6.00 1.13 3.20
C LEU A 10 -5.62 0.71 4.62
N THR A 11 -6.51 -0.04 5.26
CA THR A 11 -6.26 -0.69 6.55
C THR A 11 -6.44 -2.21 6.41
N LYS A 12 -5.44 -2.96 6.88
CA LYS A 12 -5.46 -4.43 6.89
C LYS A 12 -5.36 -4.94 8.32
N ILE A 13 -6.38 -5.68 8.74
CA ILE A 13 -6.45 -6.32 10.05
C ILE A 13 -6.51 -7.84 9.87
N PHE A 14 -5.64 -8.56 10.57
CA PHE A 14 -5.68 -10.02 10.67
C PHE A 14 -6.30 -10.45 12.01
N PRO A 15 -6.94 -11.64 12.08
CA PRO A 15 -7.41 -12.18 13.35
C PRO A 15 -6.26 -12.38 14.36
N PRO A 16 -6.50 -12.24 15.68
CA PRO A 16 -7.78 -11.84 16.26
C PRO A 16 -8.04 -10.32 16.17
N ASN A 17 -7.02 -9.45 16.06
CA ASN A 17 -7.15 -7.99 15.89
C ASN A 17 -5.78 -7.32 15.59
N VAL A 18 -4.93 -7.96 14.78
CA VAL A 18 -3.59 -7.45 14.45
C VAL A 18 -3.69 -6.47 13.29
N VAL A 19 -3.49 -5.18 13.55
CA VAL A 19 -3.46 -4.14 12.51
C VAL A 19 -2.10 -4.20 11.81
N ALA A 20 -2.05 -4.81 10.62
CA ALA A 20 -0.84 -4.97 9.82
C ALA A 20 -0.57 -3.77 8.91
N LEU A 21 -1.62 -3.17 8.36
CA LEU A 21 -1.56 -1.89 7.65
C LEU A 21 -2.58 -0.96 8.27
N ARG A 22 -2.22 0.31 8.45
CA ARG A 22 -3.10 1.33 9.04
C ARG A 22 -3.05 2.56 8.18
N ASP A 23 -4.20 2.93 7.64
CA ASP A 23 -4.43 4.22 6.98
C ASP A 23 -3.37 4.55 5.91
N ILE A 24 -3.14 3.60 5.00
CA ILE A 24 -2.13 3.75 3.96
C ILE A 24 -2.74 4.40 2.72
N ASP A 25 -2.18 5.54 2.34
CA ASP A 25 -2.39 6.21 1.05
C ASP A 25 -1.14 6.05 0.17
N LEU A 26 -1.35 5.67 -1.10
CA LEU A 26 -0.27 5.52 -2.08
C LEU A 26 -0.79 5.83 -3.48
N GLU A 27 -0.06 6.68 -4.19
CA GLU A 27 -0.29 6.96 -5.60
C GLU A 27 0.99 6.66 -6.37
N ILE A 28 0.90 5.81 -7.39
CA ILE A 28 2.00 5.49 -8.30
C ILE A 28 1.63 5.96 -9.69
N LYS A 29 2.40 6.90 -10.23
CA LYS A 29 2.14 7.53 -11.51
C LYS A 29 2.49 6.62 -12.68
N PRO A 30 1.86 6.84 -13.84
CA PRO A 30 2.27 6.17 -15.06
C PRO A 30 3.77 6.18 -15.32
N ARG A 31 4.33 5.00 -15.58
CA ARG A 31 5.76 4.79 -15.90
C ARG A 31 6.72 5.11 -14.73
N GLU A 32 6.20 5.27 -13.53
CA GLU A 32 7.01 5.37 -12.31
C GLU A 32 7.58 4.00 -11.92
N PHE A 33 8.80 4.00 -11.42
CA PHE A 33 9.43 2.81 -10.84
C PHE A 33 9.43 2.95 -9.32
N PHE A 34 8.62 2.14 -8.64
CA PHE A 34 8.38 2.22 -7.21
C PHE A 34 8.84 0.93 -6.51
N VAL A 35 9.47 1.05 -5.34
CA VAL A 35 9.97 -0.07 -4.53
C VAL A 35 9.54 0.12 -3.08
N ILE A 36 9.04 -0.96 -2.46
CA ILE A 36 8.74 -1.00 -1.02
C ILE A 36 9.96 -1.59 -0.31
N LEU A 37 10.42 -0.89 0.72
CA LEU A 37 11.52 -1.31 1.59
C LEU A 37 11.06 -1.29 3.05
N GLY A 38 11.57 -2.21 3.85
CA GLY A 38 11.24 -2.29 5.27
C GLY A 38 11.92 -3.48 5.95
N PRO A 39 11.90 -3.52 7.28
CA PRO A 39 12.28 -4.72 8.04
C PRO A 39 11.30 -5.87 7.75
N SER A 40 11.59 -7.04 8.29
CA SER A 40 10.65 -8.16 8.26
C SER A 40 9.39 -7.84 9.08
N GLY A 41 8.23 -8.13 8.49
CA GLY A 41 6.91 -7.82 9.06
C GLY A 41 6.40 -6.44 8.64
#